data_AF-A0A9E5NFI8-F1
#
_entry.id   AF-A0A9E5NFI8-F1
#
_cell.length_a   1.000
_cell.length_b   1.000
_cell.length_c   1.000
_cell.angle_alpha   90.00
_cell.angle_beta   90.00
_cell.angle_gamma   90.00
#
_symmetry.space_group_name_H-M   'P 1'
#
loop_
_entity.id
_entity.type
_entity.pdbx_description
1 polymer ?
#
loop_
_entity_poly.entity_id
_entity_poly.type
_entity_poly.pdbx_seq_one_letter_code
_entity_poly.pdbx_strand_id
1 'polypeptide(L)' 'MDGVPCIRGLRIPVATVVGMVAEGMTKAEILEAYPDLVVEDVQEALRYAAEALQERALSLVTAS' A
#
# COMPACT_ATOMS: atom_id res chain seq x y z
N MET A 1 13.95 8.63 -4.52
CA MET A 1 13.08 7.98 -3.52
C MET A 1 13.53 8.49 -2.14
N ASP A 2 13.29 9.77 -1.89
CA ASP A 2 13.76 10.51 -0.71
C ASP A 2 12.99 10.09 0.56
N GLY A 3 13.31 8.91 1.11
CA GLY A 3 12.70 8.42 2.36
C GLY A 3 11.27 7.88 2.22
N VAL A 4 10.75 7.73 1.00
CA VAL A 4 9.44 7.11 0.75
C VAL A 4 9.50 5.62 1.12
N PRO A 5 8.62 5.11 1.99
CA PRO A 5 8.53 3.69 2.33
C PRO A 5 8.25 2.84 1.09
N CYS A 6 9.04 1.79 0.89
CA CYS A 6 8.96 0.93 -0.29
C CYS A 6 8.97 -0.55 0.10
N ILE A 7 8.39 -1.37 -0.78
CA ILE A 7 8.37 -2.83 -0.62
C ILE A 7 9.81 -3.37 -0.64
N ARG A 8 10.09 -4.38 0.20
CA ARG A 8 11.43 -4.98 0.39
C ARG A 8 12.14 -5.21 -0.94
N GLY A 9 13.34 -4.67 -1.13
CA GLY A 9 14.15 -4.91 -2.34
C GLY A 9 13.52 -4.45 -3.66
N LEU A 10 12.33 -3.82 -3.65
CA LEU A 10 11.63 -3.35 -4.82
C LEU A 10 11.56 -1.82 -4.78
N ARG A 11 11.60 -1.18 -5.94
CA ARG A 11 11.40 0.27 -6.06
C ARG A 11 9.92 0.62 -6.20
N ILE A 12 9.06 -0.11 -5.51
CA ILE A 12 7.61 0.06 -5.49
C ILE A 12 7.23 0.73 -4.16
N PRO A 13 6.66 1.95 -4.18
CA PRO A 13 6.21 2.62 -2.97
C PRO A 13 5.07 1.86 -2.28
N VAL A 14 5.06 1.85 -0.94
CA VAL A 14 3.94 1.30 -0.15
C VAL A 14 2.62 1.99 -0.54
N ALA A 15 2.66 3.31 -0.74
CA ALA A 15 1.50 4.09 -1.14
C ALA A 15 0.89 3.64 -2.48
N THR A 16 1.70 3.11 -3.40
CA THR A 16 1.19 2.58 -4.68
C THR A 16 0.32 1.35 -4.45
N VAL A 17 0.77 0.43 -3.60
CA VAL A 17 0.00 -0.78 -3.26
C VAL A 17 -1.29 -0.44 -2.52
N VAL A 18 -1.21 0.48 -1.55
CA VAL A 18 -2.39 0.96 -0.80
C VAL A 18 -3.39 1.66 -1.74
N GLY A 19 -2.90 2.45 -2.70
CA GLY A 19 -3.73 3.11 -3.71
C GLY A 19 -4.50 2.13 -4.58
N MET A 20 -3.83 1.08 -5.09
CA MET A 20 -4.50 0.03 -5.87
C MET A 20 -5.61 -0.68 -5.06
N VAL A 21 -5.36 -0.96 -3.78
CA VAL A 21 -6.38 -1.52 -2.89
C VAL A 21 -7.54 -0.55 -2.70
N ALA A 22 -7.27 0.75 -2.53
CA ALA A 22 -8.30 1.78 -2.40
C ALA A 22 -9.14 1.95 -3.67
N GLU A 23 -8.56 1.70 -4.85
CA GLU A 23 -9.26 1.65 -6.15
C GLU A 23 -10.10 0.38 -6.33
N GLY A 24 -10.06 -0.56 -5.38
CA GLY A 24 -10.87 -1.78 -5.39
C GLY A 24 -10.20 -2.97 -6.08
N MET A 25 -8.92 -2.87 -6.44
CA MET A 25 -8.19 -3.99 -7.05
C MET A 25 -8.06 -5.15 -6.06
N THR A 26 -8.30 -6.36 -6.57
CA THR A 26 -8.05 -7.60 -5.85
C THR A 26 -6.54 -7.87 -5.73
N LYS A 27 -6.16 -8.72 -4.77
CA LYS A 27 -4.76 -9.14 -4.63
C LYS A 27 -4.22 -9.77 -5.92
N ALA A 28 -5.05 -10.54 -6.64
CA ALA A 28 -4.64 -11.17 -7.90
C ALA A 28 -4.29 -10.12 -8.96
N GLU A 29 -5.16 -9.12 -9.16
CA GLU A 29 -4.92 -8.04 -10.13
C GLU A 29 -3.68 -7.19 -9.77
N ILE A 30 -3.43 -6.98 -8.47
CA ILE A 30 -2.22 -6.28 -7.99
C ILE A 30 -0.95 -7.08 -8.35
N LEU A 31 -0.96 -8.40 -8.15
CA LEU A 31 0.17 -9.27 -8.48
C LEU A 31 0.35 -9.41 -10.00
N GLU A 32 -0.73 -9.34 -10.78
CA GLU A 32 -0.65 -9.28 -12.24
C GLU A 32 -0.01 -7.96 -12.72
N ALA A 33 -0.35 -6.83 -12.09
CA ALA A 33 0.25 -5.53 -12.39
C ALA A 33 1.73 -5.45 -11.98
N TYR A 34 2.11 -6.12 -10.89
CA TYR A 34 3.48 -6.16 -10.37
C TYR A 34 3.90 -7.61 -10.06
N PRO A 35 4.41 -8.36 -11.07
CA PRO A 35 4.76 -9.77 -10.91
C PRO A 35 5.87 -10.08 -9.90
N ASP A 36 6.66 -9.09 -9.52
CA ASP A 36 7.72 -9.22 -8.51
C ASP A 36 7.18 -9.14 -7.07
N LEU A 37 5.93 -8.71 -6.88
CA LEU A 37 5.26 -8.73 -5.59
C LEU A 37 4.86 -10.16 -5.24
N VAL A 38 4.82 -10.44 -3.94
CA VAL A 38 4.10 -11.59 -3.39
C VAL A 38 2.93 -11.12 -2.52
N VAL A 39 2.05 -12.05 -2.18
CA VAL A 39 0.85 -11.77 -1.38
C VAL A 39 1.22 -11.10 -0.05
N GLU A 40 2.32 -11.51 0.55
CA GLU A 40 2.84 -10.98 1.81
C GLU A 40 3.24 -9.50 1.68
N ASP A 41 3.76 -9.08 0.53
CA ASP A 41 4.15 -7.69 0.32
C ASP A 41 2.93 -6.75 0.32
N VAL A 42 1.79 -7.22 -0.21
CA VAL A 42 0.52 -6.47 -0.16
C VAL A 42 0.01 -6.35 1.28
N GLN A 43 0.13 -7.41 2.07
CA GLN A 43 -0.26 -7.41 3.48
C GLN A 43 0.62 -6.49 4.32
N GLU A 44 1.93 -6.54 4.10
CA GLU A 44 2.91 -5.68 4.77
C GLU A 44 2.71 -4.21 4.41
N ALA A 45 2.40 -3.89 3.15
CA ALA A 45 2.05 -2.54 2.73
C ALA A 45 0.83 -1.99 3.49
N LEU A 46 -0.23 -2.80 3.61
CA LEU A 46 -1.43 -2.43 4.35
C LEU A 46 -1.17 -2.31 5.86
N ARG A 47 -0.35 -3.20 6.45
CA ARG A 47 0.04 -3.12 7.85
C ARG A 47 0.83 -1.84 8.14
N TYR A 48 1.82 -1.54 7.30
CA TYR A 48 2.59 -0.31 7.40
C TYR A 48 1.68 0.92 7.36
N ALA A 49 0.72 0.95 6.42
CA ALA A 49 -0.23 2.06 6.32
C ALA A 49 -1.11 2.19 7.58
N ALA A 50 -1.59 1.07 8.13
CA ALA A 50 -2.39 1.07 9.35
C ALA A 50 -1.59 1.60 10.56
N GLU A 51 -0.35 1.14 10.74
CA GLU A 51 0.54 1.60 11.82
C GLU A 51 0.87 3.09 11.67
N ALA A 52 1.22 3.54 10.47
CA ALA A 52 1.51 4.95 10.20
C ALA A 52 0.32 5.88 10.48
N LEU A 53 -0.91 5.40 10.28
CA LEU A 53 -2.14 6.14 10.61
C LEU A 53 -2.47 6.10 12.11
N GLN A 54 -2.07 5.06 12.85
CA GLN A 54 -2.22 5.03 14.31
C GLN A 54 -1.33 6.08 14.97
N GLU A 55 -0.12 6.29 14.45
CA GLU A 55 0.79 7.35 14.92
C GLU A 55 0.29 8.75 14.55
N ARG A 56 -0.54 8.87 13.51
CA ARG A 56 -1.07 10.14 12.99
C ARG A 56 -2.56 10.03 12.68
N ALA A 57 -3.39 10.47 13.62
CA ALA A 57 -4.83 10.55 13.40
C ALA A 57 -5.13 11.52 12.23
N LEU A 58 -5.44 10.96 11.05
CA LEU A 58 -5.96 11.71 9.92
C LEU A 58 -7.47 11.80 10.05
N SER A 59 -8.03 13.00 9.97
CA SER A 59 -9.46 13.19 9.84
C SER A 59 -9.91 12.70 8.47
N LEU A 60 -10.76 11.69 8.44
CA LEU A 60 -11.42 11.27 7.21
C LEU A 60 -12.34 12.40 6.75
N VAL A 61 -12.15 12.88 5.52
CA VAL A 61 -13.13 13.72 4.84
C VAL A 61 -14.09 12.75 4.16
N THR A 62 -15.22 12.49 4.80
CA THR A 62 -16.34 11.81 4.11
C THR A 62 -16.82 12.70 2.97
N ALA A 63 -16.78 12.19 1.75
CA ALA A 63 -17.52 12.79 0.65
C ALA A 63 -19.02 12.64 0.95
N SER A 64 -19.72 13.77 1.06
CA SER A 64 -21.19 13.85 1.21
C SER A 64 -21.91 13.38 -0.04
#